data_AF-A0A1G7P935-F1
#
_entry.id   AF-A0A1G7P935-F1
#
_cell.length_a   1.000
_cell.length_b   1.000
_cell.length_c   1.000
_cell.angle_alpha   90.00
_cell.angle_beta   90.00
_cell.angle_gamma   90.00
#
_symmetry.space_group_name_H-M   'P 1'
#
loop_
_entity.id
_entity.type
_entity.pdbx_description
1 polymer ?
#
loop_
_entity_poly.entity_id
_entity_poly.type
_entity_poly.pdbx_seq_one_letter_code
_entity_poly.pdbx_strand_id
1 'polypeptide(L)'
;MKNLMIILSVIFQIIETPVINAQKGELAYTNIPSDQNFVSLEACQILLRETPMEDSINESNSDLQRQFEANQVRMTAINERYQILTKEILAIQEGPSNSLSEANLALEEVIESLYQSFSIQQEDFISLSAEQQLALISQDQTVIEWQAYIEELNQIIDQYVREQADLEAEYQQLLYDNETLSEQLQTSKETIAQRNQCQLYPYSASAFPIDHDNLQLNTSDLPSLIVSIDDYFKNIVPKAYSKVTFQQIFDLFSQELTLEELNRKLAEKHVVHLDDSNFELYQYAKELSLFDIETLASQSLRDYYASNNQELYHAAFTNLLNLKESQMQYFYIINTELFENIKLLLADFLNSNGLISEEIIEQIKTLHDRYQMKLVLYNENTQTWSANLGAHSGYLDEYSAKTLIQTHPQAEPQPDPLNDSSDHNDSSDQKDNFTTPLKKETKDPGKGLLTPNNKKLGAGKDQKDNLAYLKDKLASKPNAKKVNNIAKPTDQEKNKVEDKVNKEGSLAKSKLLPTTGEQKFYLYLAWIMLMIGLIALIINRCLKQHRKKQYIQKNFSRQEERY
;
A
#
# COMPACT_ATOMS: atom_id res chain seq x y z
N MET A 1 3.02 -77.79 -24.47
CA MET A 1 1.80 -77.14 -23.90
C MET A 1 2.00 -76.45 -22.55
N LYS A 2 3.22 -76.02 -22.17
CA LYS A 2 3.42 -75.06 -21.05
C LYS A 2 4.19 -73.79 -21.44
N ASN A 3 4.76 -73.72 -22.64
CA ASN A 3 5.43 -72.52 -23.15
C ASN A 3 4.57 -71.67 -24.11
N LEU A 4 3.32 -72.07 -24.39
CA LEU A 4 2.38 -71.27 -25.21
C LEU A 4 1.52 -70.32 -24.35
N MET A 5 1.40 -70.57 -23.05
CA MET A 5 0.63 -69.70 -22.13
C MET A 5 1.43 -68.51 -21.62
N ILE A 6 2.75 -68.52 -21.73
CA ILE A 6 3.60 -67.39 -21.30
C ILE A 6 3.72 -66.36 -22.43
N ILE A 7 3.60 -66.77 -23.70
CA ILE A 7 3.67 -65.84 -24.85
C ILE A 7 2.33 -65.10 -25.06
N LEU A 8 1.20 -65.68 -24.67
CA LEU A 8 -0.10 -64.99 -24.67
C LEU A 8 -0.28 -64.00 -23.50
N SER A 9 0.55 -64.09 -22.46
CA SER A 9 0.54 -63.13 -21.35
C SER A 9 1.45 -61.92 -21.58
N VAL A 10 2.33 -61.95 -22.58
CA VAL A 10 3.29 -60.86 -22.88
C VAL A 10 2.88 -60.06 -24.13
N ILE A 11 1.97 -60.58 -24.97
CA ILE A 11 1.48 -59.86 -26.16
C ILE A 11 0.24 -58.99 -25.89
N PHE A 12 -0.36 -59.06 -24.69
CA PHE A 12 -1.46 -58.16 -24.29
C PHE A 12 -1.00 -56.86 -23.61
N GLN A 13 0.31 -56.56 -23.61
CA GLN A 13 0.88 -55.42 -22.88
C GLN A 13 1.41 -54.27 -23.75
N ILE A 14 1.16 -54.28 -25.07
CA ILE A 14 1.49 -53.14 -25.94
C ILE A 14 0.39 -52.97 -27.01
N ILE A 15 -0.77 -52.47 -26.60
CA ILE A 15 -1.64 -51.64 -27.44
C ILE A 15 -2.10 -50.50 -26.54
N GLU A 16 -1.36 -49.39 -26.63
CA GLU A 16 -1.71 -48.10 -26.03
C GLU A 16 -3.06 -47.65 -26.61
N THR A 17 -4.10 -47.75 -25.78
CA THR A 17 -5.25 -46.87 -25.89
C THR A 17 -4.99 -45.71 -24.94
N PRO A 18 -5.26 -44.45 -25.32
CA PRO A 18 -5.10 -43.33 -24.42
C PRO A 18 -6.16 -43.47 -23.33
N VAL A 19 -5.75 -44.06 -22.21
CA VAL A 19 -6.42 -43.85 -20.94
C VAL A 19 -6.27 -42.36 -20.68
N ILE A 20 -7.34 -41.62 -20.93
CA ILE A 20 -7.58 -40.34 -20.29
C ILE A 20 -7.64 -40.69 -18.80
N ASN A 21 -6.47 -40.75 -18.17
CA ASN A 21 -6.36 -40.52 -16.76
C ASN A 21 -6.99 -39.15 -16.60
N ALA A 22 -8.18 -39.13 -16.03
CA ALA A 22 -8.64 -37.97 -15.29
C ALA A 22 -7.50 -37.67 -14.33
N GLN A 23 -6.63 -36.73 -14.73
CA GLN A 23 -5.87 -35.95 -13.79
C GLN A 23 -6.92 -35.52 -12.80
N LYS A 24 -6.80 -36.07 -11.59
CA LYS A 24 -7.35 -35.46 -10.39
C LYS A 24 -6.89 -34.02 -10.52
N GLY A 25 -7.80 -33.18 -11.00
CA GLY A 25 -7.58 -31.76 -11.17
C GLY A 25 -7.17 -31.32 -9.79
N GLU A 26 -5.88 -31.10 -9.64
CA GLU A 26 -5.33 -30.34 -8.55
C GLU A 26 -6.10 -29.04 -8.66
N LEU A 27 -7.10 -28.90 -7.79
CA LEU A 27 -7.85 -27.68 -7.65
C LEU A 27 -6.79 -26.61 -7.49
N ALA A 28 -6.66 -25.77 -8.51
CA ALA A 28 -6.00 -24.51 -8.40
C ALA A 28 -6.87 -23.63 -7.49
N TYR A 29 -6.96 -24.01 -6.21
CA TYR A 29 -6.99 -23.04 -5.14
C TYR A 29 -5.56 -22.47 -5.10
N THR A 30 -5.25 -21.61 -6.06
CA THR A 30 -4.20 -20.63 -5.85
C THR A 30 -4.61 -19.88 -4.60
N ASN A 31 -3.87 -20.14 -3.52
CA ASN A 31 -3.83 -19.41 -2.27
C ASN A 31 -4.69 -18.14 -2.31
N ILE A 32 -5.87 -18.18 -1.69
CA ILE A 32 -6.45 -16.98 -1.11
C ILE A 32 -5.91 -17.01 0.33
N PRO A 33 -4.84 -16.27 0.66
CA PRO A 33 -4.36 -16.15 2.02
C PRO A 33 -5.53 -15.82 2.94
N SER A 34 -5.68 -16.62 3.98
CA SER A 34 -6.75 -16.53 4.97
C SER A 34 -6.59 -15.35 5.93
N ASP A 35 -6.18 -14.18 5.42
CA ASP A 35 -6.06 -12.90 6.15
C ASP A 35 -5.97 -11.70 5.18
N GLN A 36 -6.65 -11.77 4.02
CA GLN A 36 -6.62 -10.68 3.04
C GLN A 36 -7.71 -9.63 3.31
N ASN A 37 -7.29 -8.37 3.44
CA ASN A 37 -8.16 -7.21 3.27
C ASN A 37 -8.91 -7.34 1.94
N PHE A 38 -10.16 -7.80 1.98
CA PHE A 38 -11.03 -7.77 0.81
C PHE A 38 -11.19 -6.32 0.38
N VAL A 39 -11.04 -6.06 -0.91
CA VAL A 39 -11.49 -4.79 -1.48
C VAL A 39 -13.00 -4.71 -1.27
N SER A 40 -13.50 -3.61 -0.70
CA SER A 40 -14.92 -3.47 -0.40
C SER A 40 -15.76 -3.50 -1.69
N LEU A 41 -17.04 -3.86 -1.56
CA LEU A 41 -17.98 -3.93 -2.67
C LEU A 41 -18.01 -2.63 -3.49
N GLU A 42 -18.13 -1.49 -2.80
CA GLU A 42 -18.17 -0.15 -3.41
C GLU A 42 -16.88 0.19 -4.15
N ALA A 43 -15.72 -0.12 -3.54
CA ALA A 43 -14.42 0.12 -4.16
C ALA A 43 -14.26 -0.73 -5.43
N CYS A 44 -14.69 -1.99 -5.42
CA CYS A 44 -14.65 -2.82 -6.62
C CYS A 44 -15.56 -2.30 -7.72
N GLN A 45 -16.77 -1.82 -7.40
CA GLN A 45 -17.65 -1.22 -8.40
C GLN A 45 -17.00 0.00 -9.08
N ILE A 46 -16.32 0.85 -8.32
CA ILE A 46 -15.58 2.00 -8.85
C ILE A 46 -14.42 1.53 -9.73
N LEU A 47 -13.55 0.65 -9.21
CA LEU A 47 -12.36 0.15 -9.91
C LEU A 47 -12.67 -0.62 -11.21
N LEU A 48 -13.83 -1.28 -11.27
CA LEU A 48 -14.27 -2.03 -12.45
C LEU A 48 -15.00 -1.14 -13.48
N ARG A 49 -15.68 -0.07 -13.03
CA ARG A 49 -16.34 0.92 -13.89
C ARG A 49 -15.36 1.86 -14.56
N GLU A 50 -14.36 2.32 -13.81
CA GLU A 50 -13.28 3.12 -14.35
C GLU A 50 -12.49 2.22 -15.31
N THR A 51 -12.75 2.36 -16.60
CA THR A 51 -11.91 1.80 -17.66
C THR A 51 -10.75 2.74 -17.90
N PRO A 52 -9.56 2.38 -17.40
CA PRO A 52 -8.38 2.57 -18.21
C PRO A 52 -8.11 1.25 -18.91
N MET A 53 -7.93 1.31 -20.24
CA MET A 53 -7.24 0.22 -20.93
C MET A 53 -5.94 -0.03 -20.16
N GLU A 54 -5.67 -1.27 -19.79
CA GLU A 54 -4.47 -1.67 -19.05
C GLU A 54 -3.19 -1.08 -19.68
N ASP A 55 -3.22 -0.92 -21.00
CA ASP A 55 -2.22 -0.23 -21.82
C ASP A 55 -1.98 1.24 -21.42
N SER A 56 -3.04 2.01 -21.15
CA SER A 56 -2.95 3.44 -20.77
C SER A 56 -2.36 3.65 -19.38
N ILE A 57 -2.66 2.76 -18.42
CA ILE A 57 -2.06 2.79 -17.09
C ILE A 57 -0.59 2.37 -17.16
N ASN A 58 -0.30 1.32 -17.94
CA ASN A 58 1.07 0.83 -18.10
C ASN A 58 1.97 1.88 -18.78
N GLU A 59 1.48 2.60 -19.78
CA GLU A 59 2.20 3.69 -20.42
C GLU A 59 2.45 4.84 -19.43
N SER A 60 1.42 5.31 -18.72
CA SER A 60 1.55 6.37 -17.72
C SER A 60 2.52 6.00 -16.58
N ASN A 61 2.43 4.78 -16.06
CA ASN A 61 3.35 4.29 -15.03
C ASN A 61 4.79 4.18 -15.54
N SER A 62 4.97 3.79 -16.81
CA SER A 62 6.31 3.72 -17.41
C SER A 62 6.95 5.10 -17.52
N ASP A 63 6.18 6.14 -17.81
CA ASP A 63 6.67 7.51 -17.89
C ASP A 63 6.98 8.09 -16.51
N LEU A 64 6.13 7.82 -15.51
CA LEU A 64 6.42 8.18 -14.12
C LEU A 64 7.71 7.52 -13.61
N GLN A 65 7.89 6.23 -13.92
CA GLN A 65 9.09 5.48 -13.56
C GLN A 65 10.34 6.05 -14.24
N ARG A 66 10.26 6.39 -15.53
CA ARG A 66 11.36 7.05 -16.26
C ARG A 66 11.73 8.39 -15.65
N GLN A 67 10.75 9.20 -15.27
CA GLN A 67 11.00 10.50 -14.63
C GLN A 67 11.67 10.34 -13.27
N PHE A 68 11.21 9.39 -12.46
CA PHE A 68 11.80 9.05 -11.16
C PHE A 68 13.28 8.65 -11.32
N GLU A 69 13.58 7.75 -12.26
CA GLU A 69 14.96 7.31 -12.54
C GLU A 69 15.84 8.46 -13.07
N ALA A 70 15.31 9.31 -13.95
CA ALA A 70 16.03 10.48 -14.46
C ALA A 70 16.37 11.47 -13.34
N ASN A 71 15.44 11.71 -12.42
CA ASN A 71 15.66 12.56 -11.25
C ASN A 71 16.72 11.97 -10.32
N GLN A 72 16.72 10.65 -10.08
CA GLN A 72 17.77 10.01 -9.28
C GLN A 72 19.17 10.21 -9.89
N VAL A 73 19.30 10.03 -11.21
CA VAL A 73 20.56 10.28 -11.91
C VAL A 73 20.98 11.74 -11.76
N ARG A 74 20.05 12.69 -11.93
CA ARG A 74 20.35 14.11 -11.76
C ARG A 74 20.78 14.47 -10.33
N MET A 75 20.11 13.92 -9.32
CA MET A 75 20.49 14.08 -7.90
C MET A 75 21.91 13.56 -7.62
N THR A 76 22.29 12.41 -8.19
CA THR A 76 23.67 11.89 -8.06
C THR A 76 24.69 12.85 -8.67
N ALA A 77 24.42 13.38 -9.86
CA ALA A 77 25.29 14.34 -10.53
C ALA A 77 25.42 15.66 -9.75
N ILE A 78 24.33 16.17 -9.17
CA ILE A 78 24.35 17.36 -8.30
C ILE A 78 25.23 17.12 -7.07
N ASN A 79 25.08 15.98 -6.40
CA ASN A 79 25.88 15.65 -5.22
C ASN A 79 27.38 15.52 -5.57
N GLU A 80 27.72 14.97 -6.72
CA GLU A 80 29.11 14.94 -7.21
C GLU A 80 29.66 16.34 -7.47
N ARG A 81 28.91 17.20 -8.18
CA ARG A 81 29.30 18.60 -8.45
C ARG A 81 29.47 19.40 -7.16
N TYR A 82 28.56 19.23 -6.22
CA TYR A 82 28.62 19.88 -4.91
C TYR A 82 29.90 19.51 -4.14
N GLN A 83 30.30 18.24 -4.16
CA GLN A 83 31.54 17.78 -3.52
C GLN A 83 32.79 18.34 -4.21
N ILE A 84 32.76 18.47 -5.53
CA ILE A 84 33.86 19.09 -6.30
C ILE A 84 34.01 20.56 -5.89
N LEU A 85 32.93 21.35 -5.91
CA LEU A 85 32.94 22.75 -5.50
C LEU A 85 33.43 22.92 -4.05
N THR A 86 33.03 22.03 -3.16
CA THR A 86 33.49 22.06 -1.75
C THR A 86 35.02 21.94 -1.67
N LYS A 87 35.62 21.02 -2.45
CA LYS A 87 37.07 20.85 -2.50
C LYS A 87 37.77 22.05 -3.15
N GLU A 88 37.19 22.61 -4.20
CA GLU A 88 37.74 23.78 -4.88
C GLU A 88 37.72 25.02 -3.99
N ILE A 89 36.63 25.28 -3.25
CA ILE A 89 36.55 26.36 -2.26
C ILE A 89 37.63 26.19 -1.19
N LEU A 90 37.78 24.98 -0.63
CA LEU A 90 38.82 24.71 0.38
C LEU A 90 40.23 24.93 -0.17
N ALA A 91 40.50 24.53 -1.42
CA ALA A 91 41.78 24.75 -2.07
C ALA A 91 42.09 26.25 -2.25
N ILE A 92 41.09 27.07 -2.61
CA ILE A 92 41.26 28.52 -2.75
C ILE A 92 41.39 29.20 -1.37
N GLN A 93 40.79 28.66 -0.31
CA GLN A 93 40.91 29.23 1.04
C GLN A 93 42.24 28.90 1.72
N GLU A 94 42.60 27.61 1.74
CA GLU A 94 43.68 27.07 2.59
C GLU A 94 44.76 26.30 1.80
N GLY A 95 44.70 26.31 0.47
CA GLY A 95 45.64 25.57 -0.37
C GLY A 95 47.08 26.06 -0.24
N PRO A 96 48.07 25.21 -0.60
CA PRO A 96 49.48 25.55 -0.53
C PRO A 96 49.93 26.54 -1.62
N SER A 97 49.11 26.76 -2.65
CA SER A 97 49.40 27.63 -3.79
C SER A 97 48.10 28.23 -4.34
N ASN A 98 48.13 29.48 -4.81
CA ASN A 98 46.98 30.23 -5.32
C ASN A 98 45.80 30.29 -4.34
N SER A 99 46.10 30.52 -3.06
CA SER A 99 45.10 30.56 -1.99
C SER A 99 45.07 31.89 -1.25
N LEU A 100 43.95 32.17 -0.58
CA LEU A 100 43.81 33.30 0.32
C LEU A 100 44.84 33.25 1.45
N SER A 101 45.12 32.06 2.01
CA SER A 101 46.11 31.94 3.07
C SER A 101 47.51 32.31 2.59
N GLU A 102 47.92 31.86 1.40
CA GLU A 102 49.21 32.20 0.81
C GLU A 102 49.28 33.69 0.46
N ALA A 103 48.26 34.22 -0.23
CA ALA A 103 48.20 35.61 -0.65
C ALA A 103 48.24 36.58 0.54
N ASN A 104 47.56 36.25 1.65
CA ASN A 104 47.61 37.05 2.86
C ASN A 104 48.98 37.00 3.55
N LEU A 105 49.63 35.83 3.61
CA LEU A 105 50.99 35.71 4.14
C LEU A 105 52.00 36.52 3.30
N ALA A 106 51.90 36.45 1.97
CA ALA A 106 52.73 37.21 1.05
C ALA A 106 52.51 38.72 1.24
N LEU A 107 51.26 39.17 1.37
CA LEU A 107 50.93 40.57 1.64
C LEU A 107 51.48 41.04 3.00
N GLU A 108 51.38 40.22 4.05
CA GLU A 108 51.98 40.52 5.36
C GLU A 108 53.51 40.68 5.28
N GLU A 109 54.19 39.85 4.50
CA GLU A 109 55.63 39.94 4.25
C GLU A 109 56.00 41.20 3.46
N VAL A 110 55.21 41.55 2.44
CA VAL A 110 55.37 42.81 1.67
C VAL A 110 55.18 44.03 2.58
N ILE A 111 54.14 44.05 3.42
CA ILE A 111 53.91 45.14 4.39
C ILE A 111 55.08 45.27 5.36
N GLU A 112 55.64 44.16 5.85
CA GLU A 112 56.78 44.17 6.76
C GLU A 112 58.06 44.69 6.08
N SER A 113 58.31 44.24 4.84
CA SER A 113 59.44 44.72 4.03
C SER A 113 59.34 46.22 3.73
N LEU A 114 58.16 46.71 3.33
CA LEU A 114 57.91 48.12 3.09
C LEU A 114 58.04 48.95 4.37
N TYR A 115 57.52 48.46 5.49
CA TYR A 115 57.68 49.14 6.77
C TYR A 115 59.16 49.31 7.16
N GLN A 116 59.96 48.26 6.97
CA GLN A 116 61.41 48.32 7.21
C GLN A 116 62.11 49.29 6.25
N SER A 117 61.77 49.26 4.96
CA SER A 117 62.39 50.14 3.96
C SER A 117 62.07 51.62 4.23
N PHE A 118 60.82 51.96 4.51
CA PHE A 118 60.42 53.32 4.88
C PHE A 118 61.08 53.78 6.18
N SER A 119 61.24 52.88 7.17
CA SER A 119 61.92 53.22 8.43
C SER A 119 63.40 53.57 8.29
N ILE A 120 64.05 53.07 7.23
CA ILE A 120 65.47 53.32 6.94
C ILE A 120 65.64 54.52 6.01
N GLN A 121 64.73 54.70 5.04
CA GLN A 121 64.86 55.69 3.98
C GLN A 121 64.24 57.05 4.31
N GLN A 122 63.27 57.11 5.22
CA GLN A 122 62.59 58.34 5.64
C GLN A 122 62.79 58.56 7.14
N GLU A 123 63.60 59.54 7.54
CA GLU A 123 63.93 59.82 8.95
C GLU A 123 62.68 60.08 9.82
N ASP A 124 61.64 60.68 9.23
CA ASP A 124 60.39 61.01 9.93
C ASP A 124 59.35 59.89 9.92
N PHE A 125 59.55 58.80 9.16
CA PHE A 125 58.51 57.78 9.01
C PHE A 125 58.12 57.13 10.34
N ILE A 126 59.10 56.85 11.20
CA ILE A 126 58.88 56.24 12.53
C ILE A 126 58.15 57.21 13.48
N SER A 127 58.27 58.52 13.26
CA SER A 127 57.63 59.55 14.09
C SER A 127 56.19 59.89 13.62
N LEU A 128 55.78 59.43 12.44
CA LEU A 128 54.41 59.53 11.96
C LEU A 128 53.44 58.71 12.82
N SER A 129 52.18 59.15 12.85
CA SER A 129 51.10 58.36 13.46
C SER A 129 50.86 57.05 12.69
N ALA A 130 50.30 56.05 13.37
CA ALA A 130 49.99 54.75 12.76
C ALA A 130 49.06 54.87 11.53
N GLU A 131 48.16 55.87 11.50
CA GLU A 131 47.28 56.14 10.35
C GLU A 131 48.02 56.78 9.18
N GLN A 132 49.01 57.65 9.43
CA GLN A 132 49.85 58.23 8.38
C GLN A 132 50.83 57.20 7.80
N GLN A 133 51.39 56.33 8.65
CA GLN A 133 52.22 55.20 8.21
C GLN A 133 51.41 54.23 7.33
N LEU A 134 50.15 53.96 7.71
CA LEU A 134 49.24 53.15 6.91
C LEU A 134 48.93 53.79 5.56
N ALA A 135 48.62 55.08 5.54
CA ALA A 135 48.30 55.79 4.30
C ALA A 135 49.45 55.72 3.28
N LEU A 136 50.70 55.79 3.73
CA LEU A 136 51.88 55.68 2.86
C LEU A 136 52.07 54.25 2.33
N ILE A 137 52.03 53.24 3.20
CA ILE A 137 52.20 51.83 2.80
C ILE A 137 51.04 51.37 1.90
N SER A 138 49.82 51.83 2.15
CA SER A 138 48.62 51.46 1.37
C SER A 138 48.63 51.97 -0.07
N GLN A 139 49.45 52.97 -0.38
CA GLN A 139 49.58 53.55 -1.71
C GLN A 139 50.69 52.87 -2.54
N ASP A 140 51.44 51.94 -1.94
CA ASP A 140 52.45 51.19 -2.68
C ASP A 140 51.79 50.26 -3.71
N GLN A 141 52.32 50.26 -4.92
CA GLN A 141 51.77 49.51 -6.04
C GLN A 141 51.71 48.00 -5.76
N THR A 142 52.69 47.45 -5.04
CA THR A 142 52.72 46.02 -4.73
C THR A 142 51.64 45.62 -3.73
N VAL A 143 51.33 46.50 -2.77
CA VAL A 143 50.23 46.31 -1.81
C VAL A 143 48.88 46.32 -2.54
N ILE A 144 48.69 47.26 -3.47
CA ILE A 144 47.46 47.35 -4.28
C ILE A 144 47.27 46.09 -5.14
N GLU A 145 48.32 45.58 -5.78
CA GLU A 145 48.27 44.37 -6.62
C GLU A 145 47.89 43.12 -5.81
N TRP A 146 48.49 42.93 -4.63
CA TRP A 146 48.14 41.83 -3.75
C TRP A 146 46.71 41.94 -3.19
N GLN A 147 46.26 43.15 -2.86
CA GLN A 147 44.87 43.38 -2.44
C GLN A 147 43.88 43.08 -3.57
N ALA A 148 44.20 43.45 -4.81
CA ALA A 148 43.38 43.12 -5.97
C ALA A 148 43.32 41.60 -6.22
N TYR A 149 44.44 40.90 -6.06
CA TYR A 149 44.49 39.44 -6.18
C TYR A 149 43.67 38.73 -5.09
N ILE A 150 43.75 39.19 -3.83
CA ILE A 150 42.93 38.67 -2.73
C ILE A 150 41.44 38.89 -3.01
N GLU A 151 41.07 40.04 -3.56
CA GLU A 151 39.69 40.34 -3.96
C GLU A 151 39.20 39.41 -5.09
N GLU A 152 40.05 39.13 -6.09
CA GLU A 152 39.74 38.17 -7.16
C GLU A 152 39.47 36.76 -6.61
N LEU A 153 40.33 36.27 -5.70
CA LEU A 153 40.12 34.97 -5.04
C LEU A 153 38.82 34.94 -4.22
N ASN A 154 38.47 36.03 -3.53
CA ASN A 154 37.21 36.15 -2.81
C ASN A 154 35.99 36.11 -3.76
N GLN A 155 36.08 36.76 -4.92
CA GLN A 155 35.01 36.74 -5.92
C GLN A 155 34.76 35.34 -6.48
N ILE A 156 35.82 34.56 -6.72
CA ILE A 156 35.72 33.16 -7.16
C ILE A 156 35.04 32.31 -6.07
N ILE A 157 35.45 32.45 -4.81
CA ILE A 157 34.81 31.76 -3.68
C ILE A 157 33.32 32.10 -3.61
N ASP A 158 32.97 33.39 -3.69
CA ASP A 158 31.58 33.83 -3.64
C ASP A 158 30.76 33.29 -4.83
N GLN A 159 31.36 33.12 -6.01
CA GLN A 159 30.72 32.46 -7.15
C GLN A 159 30.42 30.99 -6.87
N TYR A 160 31.40 30.23 -6.36
CA TYR A 160 31.21 28.82 -6.05
C TYR A 160 30.24 28.59 -4.90
N VAL A 161 30.21 29.47 -3.90
CA VAL A 161 29.21 29.42 -2.82
C VAL A 161 27.80 29.66 -3.34
N ARG A 162 27.62 30.56 -4.32
CA ARG A 162 26.32 30.75 -4.99
C ARG A 162 25.92 29.49 -5.78
N GLU A 163 26.84 28.92 -6.56
CA GLU A 163 26.58 27.68 -7.31
C GLU A 163 26.20 26.52 -6.37
N GLN A 164 26.85 26.40 -5.21
CA GLN A 164 26.46 25.41 -4.20
C GLN A 164 25.05 25.63 -3.66
N ALA A 165 24.64 26.87 -3.43
CA ALA A 165 23.28 27.19 -2.96
C ALA A 165 22.23 26.85 -4.03
N ASP A 166 22.53 27.13 -5.31
CA ASP A 166 21.64 26.78 -6.43
C ASP A 166 21.51 25.25 -6.58
N LEU A 167 22.62 24.52 -6.48
CA LEU A 167 22.63 23.05 -6.50
C LEU A 167 21.88 22.44 -5.32
N GLU A 168 22.02 23.01 -4.12
CA GLU A 168 21.27 22.56 -2.94
C GLU A 168 19.77 22.77 -3.12
N ALA A 169 19.35 23.94 -3.65
CA ALA A 169 17.95 24.21 -3.95
C ALA A 169 17.37 23.24 -5.00
N GLU A 170 18.12 22.98 -6.08
CA GLU A 170 17.73 22.02 -7.12
C GLU A 170 17.61 20.60 -6.55
N TYR A 171 18.57 20.17 -5.72
CA TYR A 171 18.52 18.86 -5.08
C TYR A 171 17.29 18.70 -4.18
N GLN A 172 16.94 19.72 -3.38
CA GLN A 172 15.76 19.67 -2.51
C GLN A 172 14.45 19.60 -3.32
N GLN A 173 14.38 20.32 -4.45
CA GLN A 173 13.23 20.22 -5.35
C GLN A 173 13.09 18.80 -5.93
N LEU A 174 14.19 18.23 -6.42
CA LEU A 174 14.19 16.86 -6.96
C LEU A 174 13.85 15.80 -5.91
N LEU A 175 14.24 16.02 -4.65
CA LEU A 175 13.89 15.15 -3.55
C LEU A 175 12.37 15.13 -3.31
N TYR A 176 11.74 16.30 -3.28
CA TYR A 176 10.28 16.43 -3.18
C TYR A 176 9.58 15.78 -4.39
N ASP A 177 10.04 16.09 -5.61
CA ASP A 177 9.46 15.54 -6.83
C ASP A 177 9.54 14.00 -6.83
N ASN A 178 10.67 13.42 -6.41
CA ASN A 178 10.81 11.97 -6.28
C ASN A 178 9.92 11.35 -5.20
N GLU A 179 9.70 12.01 -4.07
CA GLU A 179 8.75 11.54 -3.06
C GLU A 179 7.34 11.47 -3.65
N THR A 180 6.90 12.53 -4.33
CA THR A 180 5.58 12.55 -4.97
C THR A 180 5.44 11.51 -6.09
N LEU A 181 6.47 11.32 -6.93
CA LEU A 181 6.49 10.30 -7.97
C LEU A 181 6.45 8.88 -7.38
N SER A 182 7.17 8.65 -6.28
CA SER A 182 7.17 7.37 -5.57
C SER A 182 5.78 7.06 -4.99
N GLU A 183 5.13 8.04 -4.37
CA GLU A 183 3.77 7.88 -3.85
C GLU A 183 2.76 7.59 -4.96
N GLN A 184 2.87 8.28 -6.10
CA GLN A 184 2.01 8.03 -7.27
C GLN A 184 2.23 6.63 -7.85
N LEU A 185 3.48 6.20 -8.00
CA LEU A 185 3.81 4.85 -8.47
C LEU A 185 3.32 3.77 -7.51
N GLN A 186 3.42 3.99 -6.20
CA GLN A 186 2.90 3.06 -5.21
C GLN A 186 1.37 2.98 -5.25
N THR A 187 0.70 4.13 -5.24
CA THR A 187 -0.76 4.21 -5.32
C THR A 187 -1.27 3.51 -6.57
N SER A 188 -0.64 3.77 -7.73
CA SER A 188 -1.00 3.12 -8.99
C SER A 188 -0.83 1.59 -8.93
N LYS A 189 0.28 1.09 -8.36
CA LYS A 189 0.48 -0.36 -8.16
C LYS A 189 -0.60 -0.97 -7.25
N GLU A 190 -0.95 -0.29 -6.16
CA GLU A 190 -1.99 -0.73 -5.25
C GLU A 190 -3.37 -0.75 -5.93
N THR A 191 -3.71 0.30 -6.68
CA THR A 191 -4.94 0.38 -7.48
C THR A 191 -5.03 -0.75 -8.51
N ILE A 192 -3.94 -1.05 -9.23
CA ILE A 192 -3.89 -2.17 -10.18
C ILE A 192 -4.08 -3.50 -9.46
N ALA A 193 -3.38 -3.71 -8.33
CA ALA A 193 -3.51 -4.94 -7.56
C ALA A 193 -4.95 -5.15 -7.05
N GLN A 194 -5.58 -4.10 -6.52
CA GLN A 194 -6.97 -4.13 -6.05
C GLN A 194 -7.94 -4.38 -7.20
N ARG A 195 -7.75 -3.72 -8.35
CA ARG A 195 -8.58 -3.95 -9.55
C ARG A 195 -8.47 -5.39 -10.04
N ASN A 196 -7.25 -5.92 -10.11
CA ASN A 196 -7.01 -7.31 -10.51
C ASN A 196 -7.68 -8.29 -9.53
N GLN A 197 -7.63 -8.01 -8.23
CA GLN A 197 -8.36 -8.79 -7.23
C GLN A 197 -9.87 -8.72 -7.48
N CYS A 198 -10.44 -7.54 -7.72
CA CYS A 198 -11.86 -7.38 -8.04
C CYS A 198 -12.26 -8.15 -9.30
N GLN A 199 -11.44 -8.17 -10.36
CA GLN A 199 -11.71 -8.91 -11.60
C GLN A 199 -11.77 -10.43 -11.39
N LEU A 200 -11.08 -10.95 -10.37
CA LEU A 200 -11.08 -12.38 -10.05
C LEU A 200 -12.30 -12.81 -9.22
N TYR A 201 -13.09 -11.86 -8.70
CA TYR A 201 -14.26 -12.21 -7.93
C TYR A 201 -15.37 -12.84 -8.79
N PRO A 202 -16.11 -13.84 -8.28
CA PRO A 202 -17.02 -14.68 -9.09
C PRO A 202 -18.13 -13.91 -9.79
N TYR A 203 -18.62 -12.84 -9.17
CA TYR A 203 -19.73 -12.03 -9.68
C TYR A 203 -19.25 -10.73 -10.35
N SER A 204 -17.95 -10.55 -10.57
CA SER A 204 -17.46 -9.37 -11.28
C SER A 204 -17.70 -9.48 -12.78
N ALA A 205 -18.01 -8.35 -13.39
CA ALA A 205 -18.12 -8.19 -14.83
C ALA A 205 -17.20 -7.05 -15.28
N SER A 206 -16.66 -7.16 -16.48
CA SER A 206 -15.91 -6.07 -17.09
C SER A 206 -16.87 -4.95 -17.49
N ALA A 207 -16.46 -3.69 -17.28
CA ALA A 207 -17.16 -2.58 -17.90
C ALA A 207 -17.09 -2.73 -19.43
N PHE A 208 -18.24 -2.67 -20.07
CA PHE A 208 -18.35 -2.73 -21.51
C PHE A 208 -18.06 -1.33 -22.07
N PRO A 209 -17.10 -1.18 -23.00
CA PRO A 209 -16.82 0.10 -23.61
C PRO A 209 -18.01 0.47 -24.51
N ILE A 210 -18.91 1.30 -24.01
CA ILE A 210 -19.96 1.90 -24.82
C ILE A 210 -19.32 3.13 -25.46
N ASP A 211 -18.83 3.01 -26.69
CA ASP A 211 -18.76 4.20 -27.53
C ASP A 211 -20.22 4.67 -27.66
N HIS A 212 -20.54 5.82 -27.06
CA HIS A 212 -21.89 6.34 -26.80
C HIS A 212 -22.88 6.34 -27.99
N ASP A 213 -22.44 5.95 -29.19
CA ASP A 213 -23.22 6.00 -30.43
C ASP A 213 -23.64 4.65 -31.03
N ASN A 214 -23.19 3.45 -30.59
CA ASN A 214 -23.59 2.21 -31.29
C ASN A 214 -23.72 0.95 -30.41
N LEU A 215 -24.87 0.81 -29.73
CA LEU A 215 -25.38 -0.52 -29.38
C LEU A 215 -25.79 -1.24 -30.67
N GLN A 216 -24.92 -2.10 -31.22
CA GLN A 216 -25.13 -2.81 -32.48
C GLN A 216 -25.98 -4.07 -32.27
N LEU A 217 -27.25 -3.88 -31.91
CA LEU A 217 -28.21 -5.00 -31.91
C LEU A 217 -28.78 -5.24 -33.31
N ASN A 218 -28.83 -6.49 -33.74
CA ASN A 218 -29.48 -6.85 -34.98
C ASN A 218 -31.01 -6.91 -34.79
N THR A 219 -31.72 -5.90 -35.28
CA THR A 219 -33.18 -5.80 -35.15
C THR A 219 -33.93 -6.30 -36.39
N SER A 220 -33.36 -7.18 -37.21
CA SER A 220 -34.04 -7.70 -38.41
C SER A 220 -35.23 -8.60 -38.09
N ASP A 221 -35.08 -9.45 -37.09
CA ASP A 221 -36.05 -10.43 -36.61
C ASP A 221 -35.73 -10.78 -35.15
N LEU A 222 -36.69 -11.39 -34.45
CA LEU A 222 -36.53 -11.72 -33.04
C LEU A 222 -35.37 -12.70 -32.76
N PRO A 223 -35.19 -13.82 -33.50
CA PRO A 223 -34.05 -14.70 -33.31
C PRO A 223 -32.70 -13.98 -33.40
N SER A 224 -32.52 -13.14 -34.41
CA SER A 224 -31.30 -12.35 -34.62
C SER A 224 -31.06 -11.35 -33.49
N LEU A 225 -32.13 -10.70 -33.01
CA LEU A 225 -32.04 -9.79 -31.87
C LEU A 225 -31.64 -10.53 -30.59
N ILE A 226 -32.24 -11.68 -30.33
CA ILE A 226 -31.90 -12.54 -29.17
C ILE A 226 -30.43 -12.95 -29.23
N VAL A 227 -29.91 -13.32 -30.40
CA VAL A 227 -28.48 -13.66 -30.57
C VAL A 227 -27.59 -12.46 -30.25
N SER A 228 -27.92 -11.26 -30.75
CA SER A 228 -27.16 -10.06 -30.41
C SER A 228 -27.19 -9.77 -28.91
N ILE A 229 -28.35 -9.86 -28.27
CA ILE A 229 -28.48 -9.69 -26.80
C ILE A 229 -27.63 -10.73 -26.06
N ASP A 230 -27.66 -11.98 -26.51
CA ASP A 230 -26.88 -13.07 -25.92
C ASP A 230 -25.37 -12.81 -26.00
N ASP A 231 -24.88 -12.24 -27.10
CA ASP A 231 -23.47 -11.89 -27.26
C ASP A 231 -23.02 -10.75 -26.34
N TYR A 232 -23.89 -9.76 -26.07
CA TYR A 232 -23.62 -8.76 -25.03
C TYR A 232 -23.62 -9.40 -23.64
N PHE A 233 -24.65 -10.17 -23.32
CA PHE A 233 -24.86 -10.71 -21.98
C PHE A 233 -23.85 -11.77 -21.55
N LYS A 234 -23.32 -12.57 -22.49
CA LYS A 234 -22.19 -13.49 -22.21
C LYS A 234 -20.97 -12.79 -21.61
N ASN A 235 -20.77 -11.51 -21.90
CA ASN A 235 -19.62 -10.73 -21.46
C ASN A 235 -19.87 -9.97 -20.15
N ILE A 236 -21.13 -9.61 -19.86
CA ILE A 236 -21.48 -8.74 -18.72
C ILE A 236 -22.27 -9.45 -17.62
N VAL A 237 -22.79 -10.65 -17.87
CA VAL A 237 -23.47 -11.48 -16.87
C VAL A 237 -22.50 -12.58 -16.42
N PRO A 238 -22.01 -12.55 -15.16
CA PRO A 238 -21.10 -13.56 -14.64
C PRO A 238 -21.75 -14.95 -14.64
N LYS A 239 -21.01 -15.96 -15.10
CA LYS A 239 -21.50 -17.36 -15.11
C LYS A 239 -21.85 -17.88 -13.72
N ALA A 240 -21.14 -17.42 -12.69
CA ALA A 240 -21.42 -17.76 -11.30
C ALA A 240 -22.84 -17.36 -10.88
N TYR A 241 -23.36 -16.23 -11.40
CA TYR A 241 -24.71 -15.76 -11.11
C TYR A 241 -25.79 -16.64 -11.76
N SER A 242 -25.61 -17.02 -13.02
CA SER A 242 -26.59 -17.84 -13.77
C SER A 242 -26.60 -19.31 -13.36
N LYS A 243 -25.57 -19.78 -12.64
CA LYS A 243 -25.41 -21.19 -12.25
C LYS A 243 -26.49 -21.71 -11.30
N VAL A 244 -26.90 -20.86 -10.35
CA VAL A 244 -27.98 -21.14 -9.41
C VAL A 244 -29.22 -20.38 -9.86
N THR A 245 -30.36 -21.05 -10.02
CA THR A 245 -31.60 -20.39 -10.42
C THR A 245 -32.50 -20.06 -9.23
N PHE A 246 -33.36 -19.04 -9.38
CA PHE A 246 -34.41 -18.75 -8.39
C PHE A 246 -35.33 -19.96 -8.17
N GLN A 247 -35.64 -20.70 -9.26
CA GLN A 247 -36.41 -21.94 -9.20
C GLN A 247 -35.73 -23.00 -8.34
N GLN A 248 -34.42 -23.24 -8.52
CA GLN A 248 -33.67 -24.21 -7.72
C GLN A 248 -33.65 -23.85 -6.23
N ILE A 249 -33.53 -22.56 -5.90
CA ILE A 249 -33.62 -22.09 -4.51
C ILE A 249 -34.99 -22.43 -3.93
N PHE A 250 -36.07 -22.10 -4.65
CA PHE A 250 -37.43 -22.42 -4.23
C PHE A 250 -37.67 -23.93 -4.09
N ASP A 251 -37.20 -24.73 -5.04
CA ASP A 251 -37.36 -26.19 -5.01
C ASP A 251 -36.68 -26.80 -3.79
N LEU A 252 -35.49 -26.31 -3.42
CA LEU A 252 -34.76 -26.78 -2.23
C LEU A 252 -35.47 -26.41 -0.92
N PHE A 253 -36.07 -25.21 -0.84
CA PHE A 253 -36.86 -24.75 0.31
C PHE A 253 -38.30 -25.29 0.32
N SER A 254 -38.75 -25.95 -0.74
CA SER A 254 -40.07 -26.58 -0.81
C SER A 254 -40.01 -28.09 -0.57
N GLN A 255 -38.83 -28.65 -0.30
CA GLN A 255 -38.68 -30.08 -0.02
C GLN A 255 -39.28 -30.44 1.33
N GLU A 256 -40.16 -31.43 1.33
CA GLU A 256 -40.62 -32.08 2.56
C GLU A 256 -39.64 -33.19 2.95
N LEU A 257 -38.86 -32.95 4.00
CA LEU A 257 -37.90 -33.91 4.55
C LEU A 257 -38.24 -34.24 6.00
N THR A 258 -38.07 -35.50 6.39
CA THR A 258 -38.20 -35.93 7.79
C THR A 258 -36.97 -35.52 8.61
N LEU A 259 -37.10 -35.48 9.94
CA LEU A 259 -35.96 -35.16 10.83
C LEU A 259 -34.80 -36.15 10.67
N GLU A 260 -35.08 -37.43 10.41
CA GLU A 260 -34.05 -38.45 10.14
C GLU A 260 -33.29 -38.17 8.83
N GLU A 261 -34.02 -37.81 7.76
CA GLU A 261 -33.41 -37.45 6.48
C GLU A 261 -32.57 -36.18 6.57
N LEU A 262 -33.04 -35.18 7.31
CA LEU A 262 -32.30 -33.95 7.58
C LEU A 262 -31.00 -34.22 8.34
N ASN A 263 -31.07 -35.01 9.42
CA ASN A 263 -29.89 -35.36 10.20
C ASN A 263 -28.88 -36.16 9.36
N ARG A 264 -29.35 -37.06 8.49
CA ARG A 264 -28.49 -37.78 7.54
C ARG A 264 -27.86 -36.83 6.51
N LYS A 265 -28.62 -35.89 5.94
CA LYS A 265 -28.12 -34.91 4.97
C LYS A 265 -27.07 -33.97 5.59
N LEU A 266 -27.19 -33.65 6.87
CA LEU A 266 -26.32 -32.70 7.57
C LEU A 266 -25.12 -33.36 8.29
N ALA A 267 -25.12 -34.68 8.48
CA ALA A 267 -24.15 -35.42 9.30
C ALA A 267 -22.67 -35.20 8.91
N GLU A 268 -22.39 -34.81 7.67
CA GLU A 268 -21.03 -34.63 7.13
C GLU A 268 -20.81 -33.22 6.53
N LYS A 269 -21.77 -32.32 6.68
CA LYS A 269 -21.72 -30.98 6.06
C LYS A 269 -21.27 -29.95 7.08
N HIS A 270 -20.33 -29.08 6.68
CA HIS A 270 -20.04 -27.87 7.44
C HIS A 270 -21.26 -26.95 7.41
N VAL A 271 -21.64 -26.41 8.56
CA VAL A 271 -22.78 -25.50 8.66
C VAL A 271 -22.39 -24.17 8.02
N VAL A 272 -23.10 -23.79 6.95
CA VAL A 272 -22.98 -22.48 6.33
C VAL A 272 -23.99 -21.54 7.00
N HIS A 273 -23.50 -20.46 7.61
CA HIS A 273 -24.33 -19.38 8.15
C HIS A 273 -24.12 -18.13 7.30
N LEU A 274 -25.22 -17.54 6.82
CA LEU A 274 -25.23 -16.21 6.24
C LEU A 274 -25.42 -15.18 7.38
N ASP A 275 -24.35 -14.92 8.13
CA ASP A 275 -24.27 -13.76 9.01
C ASP A 275 -23.97 -12.47 8.22
N ASP A 276 -24.03 -11.31 8.84
CA ASP A 276 -23.86 -10.02 8.16
C ASP A 276 -22.55 -9.93 7.35
N SER A 277 -21.44 -10.47 7.88
CA SER A 277 -20.13 -10.44 7.23
C SER A 277 -20.02 -11.42 6.07
N ASN A 278 -20.55 -12.64 6.21
CA ASN A 278 -20.57 -13.60 5.12
C ASN A 278 -21.55 -13.19 4.03
N PHE A 279 -22.71 -12.65 4.41
CA PHE A 279 -23.72 -12.15 3.48
C PHE A 279 -23.12 -11.11 2.53
N GLU A 280 -22.41 -10.10 3.05
CA GLU A 280 -21.73 -9.09 2.24
C GLU A 280 -20.73 -9.72 1.25
N LEU A 281 -19.86 -10.62 1.71
CA LEU A 281 -18.87 -11.27 0.84
C LEU A 281 -19.51 -12.13 -0.25
N TYR A 282 -20.63 -12.79 0.03
CA TYR A 282 -21.37 -13.56 -0.98
C TYR A 282 -22.08 -12.68 -2.02
N GLN A 283 -22.22 -11.37 -1.81
CA GLN A 283 -22.78 -10.48 -2.83
C GLN A 283 -21.83 -10.33 -4.04
N TYR A 284 -20.52 -10.46 -3.83
CA TYR A 284 -19.55 -10.16 -4.88
C TYR A 284 -18.32 -11.08 -4.90
N ALA A 285 -17.71 -11.37 -3.75
CA ALA A 285 -16.40 -12.02 -3.64
C ALA A 285 -16.42 -13.55 -3.47
N LYS A 286 -17.48 -14.13 -2.90
CA LYS A 286 -17.62 -15.59 -2.70
C LYS A 286 -18.70 -16.18 -3.57
N GLU A 287 -18.39 -17.27 -4.28
CA GLU A 287 -19.39 -18.00 -5.08
C GLU A 287 -20.35 -18.78 -4.18
N LEU A 288 -21.65 -18.60 -4.39
CA LEU A 288 -22.71 -19.37 -3.75
C LEU A 288 -22.99 -20.65 -4.55
N SER A 289 -22.77 -21.82 -3.96
CA SER A 289 -23.02 -23.11 -4.62
C SER A 289 -24.40 -23.70 -4.25
N LEU A 290 -24.92 -24.59 -5.12
CA LEU A 290 -26.14 -25.36 -4.80
C LEU A 290 -25.97 -26.22 -3.54
N PHE A 291 -24.75 -26.67 -3.24
CA PHE A 291 -24.47 -27.42 -2.03
C PHE A 291 -24.65 -26.56 -0.77
N ASP A 292 -24.17 -25.31 -0.80
CA ASP A 292 -24.32 -24.36 0.31
C ASP A 292 -25.81 -24.04 0.54
N ILE A 293 -26.54 -23.83 -0.56
CA ILE A 293 -27.98 -23.55 -0.52
C ILE A 293 -28.76 -24.74 0.04
N GLU A 294 -28.47 -25.97 -0.41
CA GLU A 294 -29.12 -27.17 0.12
C GLU A 294 -28.84 -27.32 1.63
N THR A 295 -27.61 -27.03 2.05
CA THR A 295 -27.21 -27.09 3.46
C THR A 295 -27.98 -26.06 4.27
N LEU A 296 -28.07 -24.82 3.79
CA LEU A 296 -28.79 -23.74 4.45
C LEU A 296 -30.30 -24.01 4.51
N ALA A 297 -30.91 -24.52 3.43
CA ALA A 297 -32.32 -24.91 3.38
C ALA A 297 -32.62 -26.05 4.37
N SER A 298 -31.78 -27.09 4.38
CA SER A 298 -31.91 -28.24 5.28
C SER A 298 -31.71 -27.83 6.75
N GLN A 299 -30.74 -26.95 7.02
CA GLN A 299 -30.48 -26.41 8.35
C GLN A 299 -31.67 -25.59 8.86
N SER A 300 -32.19 -24.68 8.03
CA SER A 300 -33.34 -23.86 8.36
C SER A 300 -34.58 -24.70 8.62
N LEU A 301 -34.78 -25.79 7.85
CA LEU A 301 -35.89 -26.72 8.06
C LEU A 301 -35.76 -27.50 9.38
N ARG A 302 -34.54 -27.94 9.72
CA ARG A 302 -34.26 -28.57 11.00
C ARG A 302 -34.54 -27.62 12.17
N ASP A 303 -34.13 -26.37 12.04
CA ASP A 303 -34.31 -25.35 13.07
C ASP A 303 -35.80 -24.99 13.23
N TYR A 304 -36.58 -25.00 12.14
CA TYR A 304 -38.04 -24.92 12.18
C TYR A 304 -38.64 -26.10 12.95
N TYR A 305 -38.25 -27.35 12.67
CA TYR A 305 -38.77 -28.50 13.43
C TYR A 305 -38.42 -28.46 14.92
N ALA A 306 -37.26 -27.90 15.28
CA ALA A 306 -36.85 -27.76 16.67
C ALA A 306 -37.58 -26.62 17.42
N SER A 307 -37.82 -25.49 16.74
CA SER A 307 -38.33 -24.26 17.36
C SER A 307 -39.81 -23.99 17.11
N ASN A 308 -40.41 -24.69 16.14
CA ASN A 308 -41.74 -24.40 15.57
C ASN A 308 -41.89 -22.94 15.06
N ASN A 309 -40.78 -22.30 14.68
CA ASN A 309 -40.80 -20.91 14.21
C ASN A 309 -40.76 -20.85 12.68
N GLN A 310 -41.94 -20.79 12.06
CA GLN A 310 -42.07 -20.72 10.60
C GLN A 310 -41.53 -19.40 10.02
N GLU A 311 -41.57 -18.31 10.79
CA GLU A 311 -41.08 -17.01 10.34
C GLU A 311 -39.56 -17.03 10.12
N LEU A 312 -38.80 -17.70 11.00
CA LEU A 312 -37.35 -17.88 10.82
C LEU A 312 -37.02 -18.69 9.56
N TYR A 313 -37.82 -19.70 9.23
CA TYR A 313 -37.65 -20.49 8.01
C TYR A 313 -37.88 -19.65 6.75
N HIS A 314 -38.99 -18.91 6.71
CA HIS A 314 -39.28 -18.00 5.60
C HIS A 314 -38.23 -16.88 5.50
N ALA A 315 -37.76 -16.34 6.62
CA ALA A 315 -36.71 -15.33 6.64
C ALA A 315 -35.41 -15.86 6.01
N ALA A 316 -35.02 -17.11 6.28
CA ALA A 316 -33.85 -17.71 5.65
C ALA A 316 -34.00 -17.84 4.12
N PHE A 317 -35.19 -18.21 3.65
CA PHE A 317 -35.52 -18.24 2.22
C PHE A 317 -35.44 -16.83 1.60
N THR A 318 -36.13 -15.85 2.20
CA THR A 318 -36.14 -14.46 1.72
C THR A 318 -34.74 -13.84 1.71
N ASN A 319 -33.93 -14.09 2.74
CA ASN A 319 -32.54 -13.63 2.80
C ASN A 319 -31.71 -14.20 1.65
N LEU A 320 -31.90 -15.46 1.29
CA LEU A 320 -31.21 -16.06 0.16
C LEU A 320 -31.66 -15.48 -1.19
N LEU A 321 -32.95 -15.19 -1.36
CA LEU A 321 -33.45 -14.49 -2.54
C LEU A 321 -32.85 -13.08 -2.65
N ASN A 322 -32.81 -12.34 -1.53
CA ASN A 322 -32.20 -11.02 -1.47
C ASN A 322 -30.70 -11.06 -1.77
N LEU A 323 -29.97 -12.07 -1.27
CA LEU A 323 -28.56 -12.26 -1.60
C LEU A 323 -28.36 -12.43 -3.10
N LYS A 324 -29.18 -13.28 -3.74
CA LYS A 324 -29.13 -13.47 -5.19
C LYS A 324 -29.44 -12.18 -5.93
N GLU A 325 -30.40 -11.38 -5.45
CA GLU A 325 -30.69 -10.07 -6.01
C GLU A 325 -29.50 -9.11 -5.88
N SER A 326 -28.84 -9.06 -4.72
CA SER A 326 -27.65 -8.25 -4.50
C SER A 326 -26.47 -8.67 -5.38
N GLN A 327 -26.28 -9.97 -5.61
CA GLN A 327 -25.29 -10.48 -6.58
C GLN A 327 -25.54 -9.95 -7.99
N MET A 328 -26.81 -9.87 -8.39
CA MET A 328 -27.20 -9.29 -9.67
C MET A 328 -26.93 -7.78 -9.71
N GLN A 329 -27.33 -7.06 -8.68
CA GLN A 329 -27.12 -5.62 -8.55
C GLN A 329 -25.64 -5.25 -8.67
N TYR A 330 -24.75 -6.06 -8.08
CA TYR A 330 -23.31 -5.82 -8.12
C TYR A 330 -22.76 -5.68 -9.55
N PHE A 331 -22.99 -6.66 -10.44
CA PHE A 331 -22.52 -6.56 -11.83
C PHE A 331 -23.40 -5.67 -12.71
N TYR A 332 -24.69 -5.54 -12.38
CA TYR A 332 -25.61 -4.66 -13.09
C TYR A 332 -25.17 -3.19 -13.00
N ILE A 333 -24.73 -2.77 -11.82
CA ILE A 333 -24.24 -1.41 -11.57
C ILE A 333 -23.04 -1.09 -12.47
N ILE A 334 -22.16 -2.05 -12.74
CA ILE A 334 -20.97 -1.83 -13.60
C ILE A 334 -21.39 -1.44 -15.03
N ASN A 335 -22.49 -2.00 -15.55
CA ASN A 335 -22.93 -1.86 -16.94
C ASN A 335 -24.38 -1.35 -17.07
N THR A 336 -24.82 -0.46 -16.18
CA THR A 336 -26.24 -0.06 -16.05
C THR A 336 -26.83 0.46 -17.37
N GLU A 337 -26.13 1.36 -18.06
CA GLU A 337 -26.60 1.94 -19.31
C GLU A 337 -26.85 0.88 -20.39
N LEU A 338 -25.95 -0.10 -20.52
CA LEU A 338 -26.08 -1.21 -21.47
C LEU A 338 -27.30 -2.08 -21.16
N PHE A 339 -27.51 -2.43 -19.88
CA PHE A 339 -28.67 -3.21 -19.47
C PHE A 339 -29.99 -2.47 -19.77
N GLU A 340 -30.09 -1.19 -19.41
CA GLU A 340 -31.33 -0.43 -19.61
C GLU A 340 -31.64 -0.22 -21.10
N ASN A 341 -30.63 0.07 -21.91
CA ASN A 341 -30.81 0.22 -23.36
C ASN A 341 -31.28 -1.08 -24.02
N ILE A 342 -30.72 -2.23 -23.62
CA ILE A 342 -31.17 -3.55 -24.11
C ILE A 342 -32.62 -3.83 -23.69
N LYS A 343 -32.97 -3.56 -22.42
CA LYS A 343 -34.34 -3.78 -21.89
C LYS A 343 -35.37 -2.94 -22.63
N LEU A 344 -35.09 -1.64 -22.84
CA LEU A 344 -35.96 -0.72 -23.58
C LEU A 344 -36.11 -1.15 -25.05
N LEU A 345 -34.99 -1.39 -25.73
CA LEU A 345 -35.00 -1.75 -27.15
C LEU A 345 -35.75 -3.06 -27.38
N LEU A 346 -35.59 -4.06 -26.52
CA LEU A 346 -36.32 -5.32 -26.63
C LEU A 346 -37.83 -5.10 -26.45
N ALA A 347 -38.26 -4.30 -25.46
CA ALA A 347 -39.69 -4.00 -25.27
C ALA A 347 -40.28 -3.27 -26.48
N ASP A 348 -39.60 -2.25 -26.98
CA ASP A 348 -40.02 -1.47 -28.14
C ASP A 348 -40.07 -2.31 -29.41
N PHE A 349 -39.08 -3.20 -29.61
CA PHE A 349 -39.06 -4.12 -30.74
C PHE A 349 -40.24 -5.09 -30.71
N LEU A 350 -40.53 -5.70 -29.55
CA LEU A 350 -41.64 -6.63 -29.40
C LEU A 350 -43.00 -5.95 -29.65
N ASN A 351 -43.19 -4.75 -29.11
CA ASN A 351 -44.43 -3.98 -29.29
C ASN A 351 -44.61 -3.48 -30.74
N SER A 352 -43.57 -2.92 -31.36
CA SER A 352 -43.63 -2.38 -32.72
C SER A 352 -43.90 -3.45 -33.78
N ASN A 353 -43.49 -4.69 -33.52
CA ASN A 353 -43.72 -5.85 -34.39
C ASN A 353 -44.96 -6.68 -33.99
N GLY A 354 -45.69 -6.30 -32.94
CA GLY A 354 -46.89 -7.02 -32.48
C GLY A 354 -46.62 -8.47 -32.04
N LEU A 355 -45.44 -8.74 -31.49
CA LEU A 355 -44.99 -10.09 -31.14
C LEU A 355 -45.54 -10.51 -29.78
N ILE A 356 -46.77 -11.05 -29.76
CA ILE A 356 -47.51 -11.40 -28.53
C ILE A 356 -47.95 -12.87 -28.45
N SER A 357 -47.51 -13.72 -29.39
CA SER A 357 -47.90 -15.13 -29.37
C SER A 357 -47.22 -15.89 -28.23
N GLU A 358 -47.86 -16.97 -27.77
CA GLU A 358 -47.36 -17.83 -26.69
C GLU A 358 -45.95 -18.38 -26.99
N GLU A 359 -45.67 -18.73 -28.25
CA GLU A 359 -44.34 -19.16 -28.70
C GLU A 359 -43.27 -18.06 -28.48
N ILE A 360 -43.60 -16.80 -28.78
CA ILE A 360 -42.69 -15.66 -28.56
C ILE A 360 -42.48 -15.46 -27.06
N ILE A 361 -43.55 -15.52 -26.26
CA ILE A 361 -43.46 -15.37 -24.81
C ILE A 361 -42.53 -16.42 -24.22
N GLU A 362 -42.62 -17.68 -24.68
CA GLU A 362 -41.74 -18.76 -24.22
C GLU A 362 -40.28 -18.58 -24.70
N GLN A 363 -40.06 -18.07 -25.91
CA GLN A 363 -38.71 -17.72 -26.39
C GLN A 363 -38.06 -16.63 -25.53
N ILE A 364 -38.82 -15.58 -25.19
CA ILE A 364 -38.36 -14.50 -24.30
C ILE A 364 -38.11 -15.02 -22.89
N LYS A 365 -38.98 -15.90 -22.37
CA LYS A 365 -38.79 -16.55 -21.07
C LYS A 365 -37.52 -17.40 -21.05
N THR A 366 -37.21 -18.13 -22.11
CA THR A 366 -35.96 -18.90 -22.23
C THR A 366 -34.72 -17.99 -22.15
N LEU A 367 -34.77 -16.79 -22.75
CA LEU A 367 -33.71 -15.80 -22.60
C LEU A 367 -33.61 -15.29 -21.16
N HIS A 368 -34.74 -14.99 -20.52
CA HIS A 368 -34.77 -14.56 -19.11
C HIS A 368 -34.20 -15.61 -18.17
N ASP A 369 -34.59 -16.87 -18.35
CA ASP A 369 -34.14 -18.00 -17.53
C ASP A 369 -32.65 -18.28 -17.73
N ARG A 370 -32.11 -18.10 -18.93
CA ARG A 370 -30.67 -18.25 -19.18
C ARG A 370 -29.83 -17.31 -18.33
N TYR A 371 -30.26 -16.06 -18.23
CA TYR A 371 -29.52 -15.01 -17.51
C TYR A 371 -30.06 -14.74 -16.11
N GLN A 372 -31.09 -15.46 -15.67
CA GLN A 372 -31.76 -15.28 -14.38
C GLN A 372 -32.16 -13.81 -14.15
N MET A 373 -32.61 -13.14 -15.22
CA MET A 373 -33.06 -11.76 -15.22
C MET A 373 -34.17 -11.57 -16.26
N LYS A 374 -35.32 -11.04 -15.84
CA LYS A 374 -36.37 -10.59 -16.73
C LYS A 374 -35.97 -9.26 -17.34
N LEU A 375 -35.96 -9.19 -18.66
CA LEU A 375 -35.63 -7.98 -19.40
C LEU A 375 -36.90 -7.18 -19.73
N VAL A 376 -37.95 -7.91 -20.06
CA VAL A 376 -39.27 -7.38 -20.38
C VAL A 376 -40.35 -8.17 -19.65
N LEU A 377 -41.48 -7.54 -19.38
CA LEU A 377 -42.63 -8.12 -18.72
C LEU A 377 -43.83 -8.01 -19.67
N TYR A 378 -44.51 -9.13 -19.91
CA TYR A 378 -45.73 -9.14 -20.71
C TYR A 378 -46.96 -8.90 -19.82
N ASN A 379 -47.81 -7.95 -20.21
CA ASN A 379 -49.08 -7.69 -19.53
C ASN A 379 -50.23 -8.29 -20.34
N GLU A 380 -50.84 -9.34 -19.82
CA GLU A 380 -51.95 -10.04 -20.49
C GLU A 380 -53.20 -9.16 -20.66
N ASN A 381 -53.43 -8.20 -19.76
CA ASN A 381 -54.61 -7.32 -19.81
C ASN A 381 -54.49 -6.27 -20.92
N THR A 382 -53.31 -5.68 -21.07
CA THR A 382 -53.05 -4.63 -22.07
C THR A 382 -52.50 -5.20 -23.38
N GLN A 383 -52.09 -6.47 -23.39
CA GLN A 383 -51.41 -7.14 -24.52
C GLN A 383 -50.14 -6.40 -24.98
N THR A 384 -49.39 -5.85 -24.03
CA THR A 384 -48.17 -5.06 -24.29
C THR A 384 -47.00 -5.55 -23.47
N TRP A 385 -45.80 -5.38 -24.01
CA TRP A 385 -44.54 -5.57 -23.31
C TRP A 385 -44.09 -4.29 -22.61
N SER A 386 -43.55 -4.40 -21.40
CA SER A 386 -42.91 -3.30 -20.68
C SER A 386 -41.48 -3.69 -20.28
N ALA A 387 -40.52 -2.78 -20.44
CA ALA A 387 -39.15 -2.99 -19.97
C ALA A 387 -39.11 -3.13 -18.43
N ASN A 388 -38.32 -4.08 -17.93
CA ASN A 388 -38.11 -4.31 -16.51
C ASN A 388 -37.02 -3.37 -15.96
N LEU A 389 -37.31 -2.07 -15.88
CA LEU A 389 -36.31 -1.00 -15.63
C LEU A 389 -35.77 -0.99 -14.21
N GLY A 390 -34.47 -0.80 -14.06
CA GLY A 390 -33.77 -0.75 -12.79
C GLY A 390 -32.98 -2.01 -12.48
N ALA A 391 -32.24 -1.95 -11.37
CA ALA A 391 -31.38 -3.02 -10.87
C ALA A 391 -32.19 -4.10 -10.12
N HIS A 392 -33.20 -4.66 -10.78
CA HIS A 392 -33.95 -5.80 -10.27
C HIS A 392 -34.10 -6.93 -11.30
N SER A 393 -34.08 -8.18 -10.80
CA SER A 393 -34.14 -9.39 -11.62
C SER A 393 -35.54 -9.65 -12.17
N GLY A 394 -36.57 -9.14 -11.50
CA GLY A 394 -37.98 -9.47 -11.76
C GLY A 394 -38.38 -10.88 -11.32
N TYR A 395 -37.46 -11.66 -10.75
CA TYR A 395 -37.73 -12.96 -10.14
C TYR A 395 -37.89 -12.85 -8.62
N LEU A 396 -37.23 -11.90 -7.94
CA LEU A 396 -37.38 -11.71 -6.50
C LEU A 396 -38.86 -11.59 -6.08
N ASP A 397 -39.63 -10.71 -6.73
CA ASP A 397 -41.05 -10.51 -6.45
C ASP A 397 -41.89 -11.75 -6.77
N GLU A 398 -41.56 -12.47 -7.84
CA GLU A 398 -42.27 -13.70 -8.23
C GLU A 398 -42.10 -14.81 -7.18
N TYR A 399 -40.88 -15.03 -6.71
CA TYR A 399 -40.56 -16.12 -5.80
C TYR A 399 -40.84 -15.80 -4.33
N SER A 400 -40.71 -14.53 -3.93
CA SER A 400 -41.10 -14.10 -2.57
C SER A 400 -42.60 -14.25 -2.32
N ALA A 401 -43.43 -14.15 -3.36
CA ALA A 401 -44.87 -14.38 -3.29
C ALA A 401 -45.26 -15.87 -3.26
N LYS A 402 -44.34 -16.80 -3.58
CA LYS A 402 -44.63 -18.24 -3.54
C LYS A 402 -44.67 -18.74 -2.11
N THR A 403 -45.64 -19.60 -1.81
CA THR A 403 -45.76 -20.24 -0.50
C THR A 403 -44.80 -21.42 -0.39
N LEU A 404 -43.95 -21.42 0.64
CA LEU A 404 -43.18 -22.61 1.01
C LEU A 404 -44.12 -23.66 1.60
N ILE A 405 -43.97 -24.90 1.14
CA ILE A 405 -44.73 -26.03 1.68
C ILE A 405 -44.21 -26.33 3.09
N GLN A 406 -45.11 -26.49 4.06
CA GLN A 406 -44.83 -27.30 5.26
C GLN A 406 -46.10 -27.67 6.02
N THR A 407 -46.66 -28.84 5.69
CA THR A 407 -47.46 -29.59 6.66
C THR A 407 -46.59 -29.96 7.85
N HIS A 408 -47.10 -29.67 9.05
CA HIS A 408 -46.46 -29.96 10.33
C HIS A 408 -46.17 -31.47 10.47
N PRO A 409 -44.95 -31.92 10.80
CA PRO A 409 -44.78 -33.25 11.36
C PRO A 409 -45.41 -33.22 12.77
N GLN A 410 -46.45 -34.01 13.00
CA GLN A 410 -46.88 -34.29 14.37
C GLN A 410 -45.68 -34.90 15.10
N ALA A 411 -45.05 -34.12 15.99
CA ALA A 411 -44.20 -34.69 17.00
C ALA A 411 -45.07 -35.58 17.90
N GLU A 412 -44.73 -36.87 17.99
CA GLU A 412 -45.24 -37.69 19.09
C GLU A 412 -44.88 -36.99 20.42
N PRO A 413 -45.82 -36.87 21.38
CA PRO A 413 -45.55 -36.14 22.61
C PRO A 413 -44.53 -36.91 23.45
N GLN A 414 -43.33 -36.36 23.63
CA GLN A 414 -42.48 -36.71 24.75
C GLN A 414 -42.81 -35.81 25.96
N PRO A 415 -42.73 -36.32 27.20
CA PRO A 415 -43.18 -35.61 28.39
C PRO A 415 -42.19 -34.54 28.83
N ASP A 416 -42.71 -33.37 29.22
CA ASP A 416 -41.98 -32.21 29.75
C ASP A 416 -41.01 -32.55 30.89
N PRO A 417 -39.81 -31.94 30.93
CA PRO A 417 -39.02 -31.80 32.14
C PRO A 417 -39.40 -30.50 32.87
N LEU A 418 -39.49 -30.64 34.19
CA LEU A 418 -39.83 -29.61 35.16
C LEU A 418 -38.98 -28.34 35.06
N ASN A 419 -39.71 -27.24 35.11
CA ASN A 419 -39.39 -25.89 35.50
C ASN A 419 -38.49 -25.82 36.76
N ASP A 420 -37.36 -25.10 36.70
CA ASP A 420 -36.87 -24.38 37.88
C ASP A 420 -36.16 -23.07 37.46
N SER A 421 -36.65 -22.02 38.09
CA SER A 421 -36.34 -20.60 38.01
C SER A 421 -35.09 -20.23 38.82
N SER A 422 -34.33 -19.22 38.38
CA SER A 422 -34.21 -17.96 39.15
C SER A 422 -33.32 -16.92 38.45
N ASP A 423 -33.87 -15.70 38.39
CA ASP A 423 -33.24 -14.42 38.09
C ASP A 423 -32.00 -14.09 38.94
N HIS A 424 -31.13 -13.21 38.42
CA HIS A 424 -30.71 -12.00 39.15
C HIS A 424 -29.99 -11.02 38.19
N ASN A 425 -30.71 -9.97 37.79
CA ASN A 425 -30.14 -8.69 37.37
C ASN A 425 -30.08 -7.79 38.61
N ASP A 426 -28.95 -7.12 38.83
CA ASP A 426 -28.92 -5.91 39.64
C ASP A 426 -27.95 -4.89 39.05
N SER A 427 -28.42 -3.65 39.03
CA SER A 427 -27.84 -2.47 38.42
C SER A 427 -27.61 -1.43 39.51
N SER A 428 -26.48 -0.71 39.49
CA SER A 428 -26.50 0.66 40.02
C SER A 428 -25.41 1.54 39.42
N ASP A 429 -25.85 2.54 38.67
CA ASP A 429 -25.18 3.82 38.49
C ASP A 429 -25.10 4.58 39.82
N GLN A 430 -24.00 5.33 40.05
CA GLN A 430 -24.10 6.57 40.82
C GLN A 430 -23.03 7.59 40.41
N LYS A 431 -23.51 8.83 40.23
CA LYS A 431 -22.81 10.02 39.77
C LYS A 431 -22.67 11.03 40.93
N ASP A 432 -21.72 11.95 40.75
CA ASP A 432 -21.72 13.38 41.10
C ASP A 432 -21.01 13.94 42.36
N ASN A 433 -20.24 15.01 42.04
CA ASN A 433 -20.02 16.30 42.73
C ASN A 433 -18.87 16.49 43.74
N PHE A 434 -17.90 17.38 43.42
CA PHE A 434 -17.93 18.83 43.75
C PHE A 434 -16.51 19.48 43.81
N THR A 435 -16.33 20.48 42.95
CA THR A 435 -15.71 21.84 43.08
C THR A 435 -14.43 22.16 43.87
N THR A 436 -13.58 22.93 43.18
CA THR A 436 -12.38 23.77 43.50
C THR A 436 -12.53 24.76 44.67
N PRO A 437 -11.42 25.35 45.20
CA PRO A 437 -11.03 26.71 44.78
C PRO A 437 -9.52 27.12 44.84
N LEU A 438 -9.09 27.88 43.81
CA LEU A 438 -8.43 29.21 43.77
C LEU A 438 -7.25 29.66 44.70
N LYS A 439 -6.12 30.10 44.10
CA LYS A 439 -5.42 31.45 44.17
C LYS A 439 -3.91 31.37 43.77
N LYS A 440 -3.40 32.17 42.79
CA LYS A 440 -2.70 33.50 42.84
C LYS A 440 -1.38 33.50 43.65
N GLU A 441 -0.22 34.09 43.29
CA GLU A 441 0.27 35.28 42.53
C GLU A 441 1.80 35.08 42.26
N THR A 442 2.39 35.35 41.08
CA THR A 442 3.08 36.58 40.56
C THR A 442 4.43 37.04 41.19
N LYS A 443 5.47 37.15 40.34
CA LYS A 443 6.47 38.23 40.14
C LYS A 443 7.97 37.83 40.19
N ASP A 444 8.64 38.13 39.06
CA ASP A 444 10.07 38.44 38.83
C ASP A 444 10.20 40.00 38.70
N PRO A 445 11.33 40.70 38.43
CA PRO A 445 12.77 40.34 38.31
C PRO A 445 13.77 41.34 38.95
N GLY A 446 15.09 41.08 38.85
CA GLY A 446 16.17 42.00 39.26
C GLY A 446 17.45 41.96 38.41
N LYS A 447 17.91 43.16 37.97
CA LYS A 447 19.06 43.51 37.09
C LYS A 447 20.45 43.53 37.78
N GLY A 448 21.53 43.50 36.99
CA GLY A 448 22.85 44.11 37.26
C GLY A 448 23.89 43.75 36.18
N LEU A 449 24.30 44.62 35.25
CA LEU A 449 25.24 45.78 35.26
C LEU A 449 26.74 45.41 35.14
N LEU A 450 27.36 46.06 34.14
CA LEU A 450 28.73 46.02 33.62
C LEU A 450 29.80 46.60 34.58
N THR A 451 31.07 46.20 34.40
CA THR A 451 32.26 46.99 34.82
C THR A 451 33.44 46.87 33.82
N PRO A 452 34.26 47.93 33.63
CA PRO A 452 35.27 48.02 32.57
C PRO A 452 36.75 48.03 33.04
N ASN A 453 37.66 47.90 32.05
CA ASN A 453 39.04 48.41 31.92
C ASN A 453 40.12 48.08 32.98
N ASN A 454 41.29 47.61 32.52
CA ASN A 454 42.45 48.53 32.35
C ASN A 454 43.65 47.94 31.59
N LYS A 455 44.30 48.85 30.87
CA LYS A 455 45.44 48.74 29.95
C LYS A 455 46.76 49.06 30.69
N LYS A 456 47.89 48.45 30.32
CA LYS A 456 49.24 48.97 30.65
C LYS A 456 50.25 48.73 29.50
N LEU A 457 50.95 49.81 29.16
CA LEU A 457 51.90 50.01 28.05
C LEU A 457 53.36 49.68 28.47
N GLY A 458 54.24 49.43 27.49
CA GLY A 458 55.69 49.30 27.68
C GLY A 458 56.46 49.40 26.36
N ALA A 459 57.00 50.60 26.11
CA ALA A 459 57.84 51.21 25.04
C ALA A 459 58.78 50.38 24.09
N GLY A 460 58.77 49.05 24.09
CA GLY A 460 59.14 48.25 22.90
C GLY A 460 57.92 47.77 22.11
N LYS A 461 56.74 48.06 22.67
CA LYS A 461 55.41 47.77 22.12
C LYS A 461 55.08 48.64 20.92
N ASP A 462 55.37 49.94 20.96
CA ASP A 462 54.72 50.88 20.05
C ASP A 462 55.05 50.64 18.55
N GLN A 463 56.27 50.21 18.22
CA GLN A 463 56.64 49.90 16.83
C GLN A 463 56.10 48.53 16.35
N LYS A 464 56.14 47.53 17.23
CA LYS A 464 55.60 46.19 16.97
C LYS A 464 54.07 46.20 16.91
N ASP A 465 53.45 47.04 17.74
CA ASP A 465 52.01 47.28 17.80
C ASP A 465 51.55 48.08 16.57
N ASN A 466 52.37 49.01 16.04
CA ASN A 466 52.09 49.71 14.78
C ASN A 466 52.21 48.79 13.56
N LEU A 467 53.25 47.95 13.47
CA LEU A 467 53.37 46.94 12.39
C LEU A 467 52.25 45.90 12.46
N ALA A 468 51.89 45.44 13.66
CA ALA A 468 50.75 44.55 13.85
C ALA A 468 49.43 45.22 13.43
N TYR A 469 49.25 46.51 13.74
CA TYR A 469 48.09 47.29 13.29
C TYR A 469 48.05 47.48 11.77
N LEU A 470 49.20 47.70 11.14
CA LEU A 470 49.33 47.80 9.68
C LEU A 470 48.98 46.48 9.02
N LYS A 471 49.56 45.36 9.48
CA LYS A 471 49.22 44.01 9.00
C LYS A 471 47.73 43.71 9.18
N ASP A 472 47.16 43.99 10.35
CA ASP A 472 45.74 43.76 10.62
C ASP A 472 44.77 44.57 9.75
N LYS A 473 45.19 45.76 9.30
CA LYS A 473 44.35 46.70 8.55
C LYS A 473 44.55 46.66 7.04
N LEU A 474 45.71 46.19 6.56
CA LEU A 474 46.07 46.10 5.14
C LEU A 474 46.03 44.68 4.61
N ALA A 475 46.47 43.70 5.40
CA ALA A 475 46.11 42.32 5.12
C ALA A 475 44.65 42.17 5.53
N SER A 476 43.78 41.92 4.56
CA SER A 476 42.42 41.50 4.88
C SER A 476 42.57 40.21 5.65
N LYS A 477 42.41 40.24 6.99
CA LYS A 477 42.20 39.00 7.73
C LYS A 477 41.14 38.22 6.96
N PRO A 478 41.31 36.91 6.76
CA PRO A 478 40.27 36.12 6.15
C PRO A 478 39.03 36.46 6.95
N ASN A 479 38.07 37.14 6.31
CA ASN A 479 36.69 36.98 6.69
C ASN A 479 36.43 35.54 6.33
N ALA A 480 36.89 34.64 7.20
CA ALA A 480 36.29 33.37 7.41
C ALA A 480 34.87 33.73 7.84
N LYS A 481 34.00 34.02 6.87
CA LYS A 481 32.85 33.17 6.71
C LYS A 481 33.44 31.77 6.81
N LYS A 482 33.55 31.26 8.04
CA LYS A 482 33.75 29.85 8.26
C LYS A 482 32.68 29.26 7.36
N VAL A 483 33.11 28.52 6.36
CA VAL A 483 32.30 27.47 5.76
C VAL A 483 32.06 26.51 6.94
N ASN A 484 31.22 26.94 7.88
CA ASN A 484 30.74 26.16 8.99
C ASN A 484 29.92 25.11 8.29
N ASN A 485 30.51 23.93 8.07
CA ASN A 485 29.86 22.74 7.55
C ASN A 485 28.67 23.10 6.65
N ILE A 486 28.92 23.66 5.46
CA ILE A 486 27.81 23.83 4.51
C ILE A 486 27.28 22.40 4.34
N ALA A 487 26.03 22.23 4.77
CA ALA A 487 25.48 20.90 4.94
C ALA A 487 25.51 20.24 3.58
N LYS A 488 26.12 19.05 3.50
CA LYS A 488 25.96 18.19 2.33
C LYS A 488 24.45 18.15 2.03
N PRO A 489 24.03 18.19 0.74
CA PRO A 489 22.66 17.86 0.38
C PRO A 489 22.28 16.58 1.13
N THR A 490 21.42 16.75 2.14
CA THR A 490 21.23 15.70 3.14
C THR A 490 20.25 14.74 2.54
N ASP A 491 20.69 13.51 2.31
CA ASP A 491 19.82 12.38 1.99
C ASP A 491 18.89 12.20 3.21
N GLN A 492 17.70 12.80 3.19
CA GLN A 492 16.67 12.42 4.15
C GLN A 492 16.15 11.05 3.73
N GLU A 493 16.84 10.00 4.17
CA GLU A 493 16.37 8.64 3.96
C GLU A 493 16.52 7.79 5.22
N LYS A 494 15.38 7.51 5.86
CA LYS A 494 15.02 6.19 6.39
C LYS A 494 13.55 6.15 6.78
N ASN A 495 12.78 5.49 5.90
CA ASN A 495 11.61 4.65 6.15
C ASN A 495 10.64 5.07 7.27
N LYS A 496 9.48 5.58 6.86
CA LYS A 496 8.21 5.28 7.52
C LYS A 496 7.19 4.87 6.47
N VAL A 497 7.09 3.56 6.26
CA VAL A 497 5.91 2.91 5.72
C VAL A 497 5.48 1.88 6.76
N GLU A 498 4.17 1.83 7.00
CA GLU A 498 3.41 1.03 8.00
C GLU A 498 3.38 1.60 9.44
N ASP A 499 2.28 2.27 9.81
CA ASP A 499 1.04 1.60 10.26
C ASP A 499 0.06 2.66 10.82
N LYS A 500 -1.09 2.86 10.18
CA LYS A 500 -2.21 3.64 10.73
C LYS A 500 -3.52 2.90 10.48
N VAL A 501 -3.84 2.01 11.40
CA VAL A 501 -5.20 1.58 11.67
C VAL A 501 -5.81 2.52 12.73
N ASN A 502 -7.05 2.93 12.47
CA ASN A 502 -7.92 3.84 13.23
C ASN A 502 -7.80 3.80 14.76
N LYS A 503 -7.87 4.99 15.38
CA LYS A 503 -8.57 5.25 16.66
C LYS A 503 -8.73 6.76 16.90
N GLU A 504 -9.97 7.24 16.86
CA GLU A 504 -10.37 8.51 17.48
C GLU A 504 -10.43 8.36 19.02
N GLY A 505 -10.09 9.44 19.76
CA GLY A 505 -10.58 9.64 21.14
C GLY A 505 -9.60 10.12 22.23
N SER A 506 -9.56 11.45 22.42
CA SER A 506 -9.39 12.19 23.70
C SER A 506 -8.01 12.71 24.19
N LEU A 507 -8.10 13.90 24.81
CA LEU A 507 -7.08 14.83 25.29
C LEU A 507 -6.24 14.34 26.50
N ALA A 508 -4.94 14.69 26.53
CA ALA A 508 -4.30 15.58 27.53
C ALA A 508 -2.79 15.29 27.73
N LYS A 509 -2.01 16.37 27.92
CA LYS A 509 -0.54 16.41 28.04
C LYS A 509 0.03 15.60 29.22
N SER A 510 1.03 14.78 28.93
CA SER A 510 2.28 14.71 29.71
C SER A 510 3.44 14.29 28.80
N LYS A 511 4.43 15.17 28.65
CA LYS A 511 5.70 14.92 27.95
C LYS A 511 6.48 13.86 28.74
N LEU A 512 6.39 12.60 28.32
CA LEU A 512 7.44 11.60 28.54
C LEU A 512 8.00 11.22 27.17
N LEU A 513 9.32 11.29 27.05
CA LEU A 513 10.05 10.87 25.85
C LEU A 513 9.72 9.39 25.57
N PRO A 514 9.27 9.03 24.36
CA PRO A 514 9.13 7.63 24.00
C PRO A 514 10.54 7.02 23.89
N THR A 515 10.80 6.00 24.70
CA THR A 515 12.01 5.19 24.62
C THR A 515 11.97 4.41 23.31
N THR A 516 12.92 4.65 22.42
CA THR A 516 13.00 4.02 21.10
C THR A 516 13.17 2.50 21.23
N GLY A 517 12.20 1.74 20.70
CA GLY A 517 12.23 0.27 20.65
C GLY A 517 13.29 -0.30 19.69
N GLU A 518 13.93 0.55 18.88
CA GLU A 518 14.94 0.15 17.89
C GLU A 518 16.25 -0.33 18.52
N GLN A 519 16.60 0.14 19.73
CA GLN A 519 17.76 -0.44 20.42
C GLN A 519 17.52 -1.89 20.80
N LYS A 520 16.27 -2.32 21.05
CA LYS A 520 15.99 -3.71 21.44
C LYS A 520 16.13 -4.66 20.27
N PHE A 521 15.71 -4.30 19.05
CA PHE A 521 15.84 -5.17 17.88
C PHE A 521 17.31 -5.38 17.48
N TYR A 522 18.11 -4.31 17.40
CA TYR A 522 19.55 -4.45 17.13
C TYR A 522 20.29 -5.14 18.28
N LEU A 523 19.84 -4.97 19.53
CA LEU A 523 20.37 -5.71 20.67
C LEU A 523 19.99 -7.20 20.60
N TYR A 524 18.77 -7.56 20.21
CA TYR A 524 18.36 -8.96 20.00
C TYR A 524 19.11 -9.60 18.82
N LEU A 525 19.26 -8.89 17.69
CA LEU A 525 20.04 -9.37 16.55
C LEU A 525 21.51 -9.54 16.91
N ALA A 526 22.08 -8.60 17.67
CA ALA A 526 23.45 -8.71 18.18
C ALA A 526 23.61 -9.87 19.16
N TRP A 527 22.63 -10.12 20.06
CA TRP A 527 22.62 -11.27 20.97
C TRP A 527 22.49 -12.60 20.20
N ILE A 528 21.66 -12.66 19.17
CA ILE A 528 21.50 -13.85 18.33
C ILE A 528 22.81 -14.15 17.58
N MET A 529 23.43 -13.14 16.96
CA MET A 529 24.74 -13.30 16.31
C MET A 529 25.84 -13.70 17.29
N LEU A 530 25.82 -13.14 18.51
CA LEU A 530 26.76 -13.51 19.57
C LEU A 530 26.55 -14.95 20.04
N MET A 531 25.30 -15.40 20.21
CA MET A 531 24.98 -16.79 20.59
C MET A 531 25.35 -17.79 19.49
N ILE A 532 25.11 -17.46 18.21
CA ILE A 532 25.56 -18.28 17.07
C ILE A 532 27.09 -18.37 17.06
N GLY A 533 27.79 -17.26 17.28
CA GLY A 533 29.26 -17.24 17.40
C GLY A 533 29.78 -18.08 18.57
N LEU A 534 29.10 -18.05 19.71
CA LEU A 534 29.47 -18.82 20.91
C LEU A 534 29.24 -20.32 20.71
N ILE A 535 28.14 -20.71 20.06
CA ILE A 535 27.85 -22.10 19.68
C ILE A 535 28.90 -22.62 18.69
N ALA A 536 29.28 -21.83 17.68
CA ALA A 536 30.33 -22.20 16.74
C ALA A 536 31.70 -22.39 17.43
N LEU A 537 32.02 -21.55 18.43
CA LEU A 537 33.23 -21.69 19.24
C LEU A 537 33.22 -22.95 20.11
N ILE A 538 32.07 -23.29 20.72
CA ILE A 538 31.91 -24.52 21.52
C ILE A 538 32.04 -25.76 20.63
N ILE A 539 31.40 -25.77 19.45
CA ILE A 539 31.51 -26.88 18.48
C ILE A 539 32.95 -27.04 18.01
N ASN A 540 33.63 -25.95 17.66
CA ASN A 540 35.04 -26.00 17.25
C ASN A 540 35.95 -26.51 18.37
N ARG A 541 35.70 -26.10 19.63
CA ARG A 541 36.45 -26.59 20.80
C ARG A 541 36.19 -28.07 21.08
N CYS A 542 34.95 -28.53 20.91
CA CYS A 542 34.56 -29.93 21.08
C CYS A 542 35.17 -30.81 19.97
N LEU A 543 35.12 -30.37 18.71
CA LEU A 543 35.79 -31.03 17.59
C LEU A 543 37.31 -31.09 17.77
N LYS A 544 37.94 -30.02 18.29
CA LYS A 544 39.38 -30.01 18.59
C LYS A 544 39.74 -30.97 19.72
N GLN A 545 38.89 -31.13 20.73
CA GLN A 545 39.09 -32.12 21.79
C GLN A 545 38.86 -33.56 21.30
N HIS A 546 37.87 -33.80 20.45
CA HIS A 546 37.66 -35.11 19.81
C HIS A 546 38.83 -35.49 18.90
N ARG A 547 39.37 -34.55 18.11
CA ARG A 547 40.57 -34.79 17.29
C ARG A 547 41.79 -35.09 18.14
N LYS A 548 41.98 -34.43 19.29
CA LYS A 548 43.05 -34.77 20.25
C LYS A 548 42.89 -36.16 20.86
N LYS A 549 41.66 -36.56 21.22
CA LYS A 549 41.38 -37.92 21.73
C LYS A 549 41.66 -39.00 20.67
N GLN A 550 41.29 -38.76 19.41
CA GLN A 550 41.61 -39.67 18.30
C GLN A 550 43.11 -39.76 17.99
N TYR A 551 43.87 -38.67 18.15
CA TYR A 551 45.33 -38.69 18.03
C TYR A 551 46.02 -39.46 19.16
N ILE A 552 45.53 -39.33 20.40
CA ILE A 552 46.07 -40.06 21.56
C ILE A 552 45.74 -41.56 21.43
N GLN A 553 44.54 -41.90 20.97
CA GLN A 553 44.12 -43.29 20.77
C GLN A 553 44.91 -43.97 19.65
N LYS A 554 45.14 -43.29 18.50
CA LYS A 554 46.01 -43.80 17.42
C LYS A 554 47.48 -43.97 17.82
N ASN A 555 47.99 -43.15 18.73
CA ASN A 555 49.35 -43.28 19.24
C ASN A 555 49.50 -44.39 20.27
N PHE A 556 48.44 -44.69 21.04
CA PHE A 556 48.41 -45.86 21.94
C PHE A 556 48.35 -47.17 21.15
N SER A 557 47.52 -47.25 20.09
CA SER A 557 47.44 -48.45 19.23
C SER A 557 48.76 -48.76 18.51
N ARG A 558 49.57 -47.75 18.20
CA ARG A 558 50.90 -47.92 17.59
C ARG A 558 51.99 -48.33 18.58
N GLN A 559 51.78 -48.18 19.89
CA GLN A 559 52.73 -48.68 20.90
C GLN A 559 52.46 -50.15 21.26
N GLU A 560 51.22 -50.62 21.17
CA GLU A 560 50.90 -52.06 21.34
C GLU A 560 51.38 -52.93 20.15
N GLU A 561 51.56 -52.37 18.96
CA GLU A 561 52.14 -53.09 17.81
C GLU A 561 53.70 -53.15 17.82
N ARG A 562 54.36 -52.56 18.83
CA ARG A 562 55.84 -52.55 18.96
C ARG A 562 56.38 -53.27 20.20
N TYR A 563 55.56 -54.08 20.86
CA TYR A 563 55.98 -55.01 21.90
C TYR A 563 55.83 -56.46 21.46
#